data_AF-A0A7Z0RZD4-F1
#
_entry.id   AF-A0A7Z0RZD4-F1
#
_cell.length_a   1.000
_cell.length_b   1.000
_cell.length_c   1.000
_cell.angle_alpha   90.00
_cell.angle_beta   90.00
_cell.angle_gamma   90.00
#
_symmetry.space_group_name_H-M   'P 1'
#
loop_
_entity.id
_entity.type
_entity.pdbx_description
1 polymer ?
#
loop_
_entity_poly.entity_id
_entity_poly.type
_entity_poly.pdbx_seq_one_letter_code
_entity_poly.pdbx_strand_id
1 'polypeptide(L)'
;MKDYVEKGDIYFFYRPKVNTPRVENIEDVQRLYLVLAPDDKDTARLFLVGKKRMPEITHGKPSSTAREWMMNDMTGKPTNIGEALAPLEYATKTRGEQEQGEAIPVGEGRYAIFERHNSSRLAYRLTNPTKPGKAQAELGILAEASYIILVRNPSLDVPGFPDAKPNYPKRLIEKFADQRWLDIDDSKLLDYEDAQLLLIGAHDNLAEEQISITGKASLFKTLGLKKREWPNEALEGGELTEPHMQPEAKEPEGDRSKGGERGGKAATDSTSAAGITKALKGIDLPSSKADLIKQAKTNHAKDDVINVLKEFPSRKYKTMADIQKALGEIR
;
A
#
# COMPACT_ATOMS: atom_id res chain seq x y z
N MET A 1 -10.61 -4.18 32.78
CA MET A 1 -9.24 -3.81 32.35
C MET A 1 -9.35 -3.28 30.94
N LYS A 2 -8.49 -2.37 30.49
CA LYS A 2 -8.45 -2.05 29.06
C LYS A 2 -7.59 -3.11 28.39
N ASP A 3 -8.22 -3.93 27.56
CA ASP A 3 -7.52 -5.01 26.87
C ASP A 3 -6.86 -4.40 25.63
N TYR A 4 -5.63 -3.91 25.85
CA TYR A 4 -4.76 -3.46 24.78
C TYR A 4 -4.24 -4.68 24.03
N VAL A 5 -4.39 -4.66 22.72
CA VAL A 5 -3.86 -5.68 21.81
C VAL A 5 -2.42 -5.36 21.44
N GLU A 6 -2.10 -4.07 21.30
CA GLU A 6 -0.77 -3.60 20.94
C GLU A 6 -0.57 -2.12 21.32
N LYS A 7 0.67 -1.71 21.57
CA LYS A 7 1.09 -0.30 21.70
C LYS A 7 2.43 -0.12 21.03
N GLY A 8 2.74 1.10 20.62
CA GLY A 8 4.03 1.39 20.01
C GLY A 8 4.16 2.80 19.47
N ASP A 9 5.14 2.97 18.60
CA ASP A 9 5.37 4.18 17.83
C ASP A 9 4.62 4.13 16.50
N ILE A 10 4.09 5.28 16.08
CA ILE A 10 3.41 5.47 14.80
C ILE A 10 4.08 6.61 14.03
N TYR A 11 4.32 6.39 12.75
CA TYR A 11 4.93 7.38 11.86
C TYR A 11 4.12 7.52 10.58
N PHE A 12 3.98 8.75 10.10
CA PHE A 12 3.30 9.06 8.85
C PHE A 12 4.31 9.57 7.84
N PHE A 13 4.24 9.07 6.61
CA PHE A 13 5.08 9.53 5.51
C PHE A 13 4.24 9.73 4.25
N TYR A 14 4.50 10.76 3.46
CA TYR A 14 3.98 10.83 2.09
C TYR A 14 5.12 10.67 1.10
N ARG A 15 4.87 10.03 -0.04
CA ARG A 15 5.85 9.96 -1.13
C ARG A 15 5.37 10.84 -2.29
N PRO A 16 6.20 11.78 -2.79
CA PRO A 16 5.89 12.58 -3.96
C PRO A 16 5.64 11.71 -5.21
N LYS A 17 4.94 12.28 -6.19
CA LYS A 17 4.90 11.72 -7.55
C LYS A 17 6.29 11.69 -8.17
N VAL A 18 6.45 10.79 -9.13
CA VAL A 18 7.68 10.62 -9.93
C VAL A 18 8.01 11.94 -10.64
N ASN A 19 9.30 12.30 -10.68
CA ASN A 19 9.80 13.55 -11.27
C ASN A 19 9.06 14.80 -10.75
N THR A 20 8.63 14.80 -9.48
CA THR A 20 7.97 15.94 -8.85
C THR A 20 8.96 16.64 -7.95
N PRO A 21 9.53 17.77 -8.39
CA PRO A 21 10.58 18.45 -7.64
C PRO A 21 10.04 19.10 -6.36
N ARG A 22 8.73 19.42 -6.28
CA ARG A 22 8.12 20.02 -5.09
C ARG A 22 6.67 19.55 -4.93
N VAL A 23 6.26 19.30 -3.69
CA VAL A 23 4.88 18.93 -3.33
C VAL A 23 4.15 20.15 -2.77
N GLU A 24 3.10 20.61 -3.45
CA GLU A 24 2.33 21.79 -3.02
C GLU A 24 0.99 21.43 -2.39
N ASN A 25 0.43 20.29 -2.79
CA ASN A 25 -0.89 19.80 -2.39
C ASN A 25 -0.98 18.26 -2.53
N ILE A 26 -2.14 17.69 -2.16
CA ILE A 26 -2.39 16.23 -2.22
C ILE A 26 -2.30 15.62 -3.62
N GLU A 27 -2.52 16.38 -4.69
CA GLU A 27 -2.38 15.88 -6.06
C GLU A 27 -0.92 15.57 -6.39
N ASP A 28 0.05 16.24 -5.77
CA ASP A 28 1.47 15.98 -5.95
C ASP A 28 1.94 14.75 -5.15
N VAL A 29 1.09 14.24 -4.26
CA VAL A 29 1.34 13.03 -3.48
C VAL A 29 0.99 11.79 -4.29
N GLN A 30 1.92 10.85 -4.34
CA GLN A 30 1.69 9.54 -4.95
C GLN A 30 1.11 8.55 -3.94
N ARG A 31 1.68 8.50 -2.73
CA ARG A 31 1.33 7.51 -1.70
C ARG A 31 1.38 8.16 -0.32
N LEU A 32 0.46 7.75 0.56
CA LEU A 32 0.54 8.00 2.00
C LEU A 32 0.85 6.66 2.69
N TYR A 33 1.80 6.70 3.59
CA TYR A 33 2.25 5.57 4.38
C TYR A 33 2.01 5.79 5.86
N LEU A 34 1.70 4.70 6.56
CA LEU A 34 1.59 4.61 8.00
C LEU A 34 2.54 3.51 8.48
N VAL A 35 3.48 3.84 9.37
CA VAL A 35 4.36 2.86 9.99
C VAL A 35 3.87 2.61 11.42
N LEU A 36 3.70 1.34 11.80
CA LEU A 36 3.47 0.92 13.17
C LEU A 36 4.67 0.11 13.67
N ALA A 37 5.32 0.57 14.74
CA ALA A 37 6.44 -0.09 15.39
C ALA A 37 6.05 -0.45 16.83
N PRO A 38 5.59 -1.69 17.09
CA PRO A 38 5.17 -2.14 18.41
C PRO A 38 6.30 -2.07 19.45
N ASP A 39 5.97 -1.71 20.70
CA ASP A 39 6.93 -1.59 21.80
C ASP A 39 7.60 -2.92 22.18
N ASP A 40 6.87 -4.02 22.01
CA ASP A 40 7.21 -5.36 22.49
C ASP A 40 7.74 -6.29 21.38
N LYS A 41 8.02 -5.74 20.18
CA LYS A 41 8.52 -6.50 19.03
C LYS A 41 9.73 -5.80 18.40
N ASP A 42 10.64 -6.59 17.81
CA ASP A 42 11.75 -6.10 16.98
C ASP A 42 11.34 -5.99 15.49
N THR A 43 10.05 -5.76 15.23
CA THR A 43 9.49 -5.62 13.89
C THR A 43 8.67 -4.35 13.79
N ALA A 44 8.55 -3.81 12.58
CA ALA A 44 7.64 -2.74 12.24
C ALA A 44 6.85 -3.11 10.98
N ARG A 45 5.72 -2.45 10.79
CA ARG A 45 4.81 -2.64 9.66
C ARG A 45 4.72 -1.35 8.88
N LEU A 46 4.89 -1.41 7.57
CA LEU A 46 4.62 -0.32 6.63
C LEU A 46 3.26 -0.56 5.98
N PHE A 47 2.31 0.34 6.21
CA PHE A 47 1.00 0.31 5.58
C PHE A 47 0.90 1.37 4.49
N LEU A 48 0.34 1.01 3.34
CA LEU A 48 -0.10 1.94 2.29
C LEU A 48 -1.56 2.34 2.52
N VAL A 49 -1.86 3.64 2.52
CA VAL A 49 -3.22 4.18 2.66
C VAL A 49 -3.81 4.51 1.29
N GLY A 50 -4.96 3.92 0.96
CA GLY A 50 -5.50 3.87 -0.40
C GLY A 50 -5.82 5.22 -1.05
N LYS A 51 -6.47 6.15 -0.31
CA LYS A 51 -6.84 7.48 -0.84
C LYS A 51 -5.83 8.58 -0.54
N LYS A 52 -4.60 8.23 -0.16
CA LYS A 52 -3.51 9.18 0.15
C LYS A 52 -3.82 10.17 1.29
N ARG A 53 -4.93 9.96 2.01
CA ARG A 53 -5.35 10.72 3.20
C ARG A 53 -6.04 9.79 4.18
N MET A 54 -6.00 10.16 5.46
CA MET A 54 -6.76 9.48 6.50
C MET A 54 -8.27 9.78 6.36
N PRO A 55 -9.17 8.85 6.76
CA PRO A 55 -10.61 9.09 6.71
C PRO A 55 -11.00 10.26 7.62
N GLU A 56 -11.94 11.08 7.14
CA GLU A 56 -12.51 12.16 7.92
C GLU A 56 -13.26 11.63 9.14
N ILE A 57 -13.11 12.31 10.28
CA ILE A 57 -13.82 12.05 11.52
C ILE A 57 -14.97 13.06 11.62
N THR A 58 -16.18 12.58 11.91
CA THR A 58 -17.34 13.46 12.11
C THR A 58 -17.50 13.74 13.60
N HIS A 59 -17.21 14.98 14.01
CA HIS A 59 -17.28 15.39 15.41
C HIS A 59 -18.65 15.10 16.04
N GLY A 60 -18.64 14.56 17.26
CA GLY A 60 -19.84 14.22 18.03
C GLY A 60 -20.64 13.01 17.54
N LYS A 61 -20.14 12.27 16.52
CA LYS A 61 -20.72 10.98 16.10
C LYS A 61 -19.81 9.83 16.53
N PRO A 62 -20.36 8.64 16.83
CA PRO A 62 -19.55 7.46 17.18
C PRO A 62 -18.64 6.98 16.05
N SER A 63 -18.98 7.30 14.79
CA SER A 63 -18.21 6.96 13.60
C SER A 63 -18.60 7.82 12.40
N SER A 64 -17.66 8.00 11.48
CA SER A 64 -17.83 8.64 10.17
C SER A 64 -18.43 7.68 9.13
N THR A 65 -18.99 8.24 8.06
CA THR A 65 -19.36 7.48 6.86
C THR A 65 -18.17 7.31 5.90
N ALA A 66 -17.12 8.10 6.06
CA ALA A 66 -15.89 7.98 5.28
C ALA A 66 -15.18 6.67 5.63
N ARG A 67 -14.92 5.87 4.60
CA ARG A 67 -14.27 4.57 4.68
C ARG A 67 -13.05 4.59 3.79
N GLU A 68 -11.91 4.26 4.38
CA GLU A 68 -10.65 4.09 3.67
C GLU A 68 -10.09 2.71 3.93
N TRP A 69 -9.24 2.24 3.02
CA TRP A 69 -8.48 1.03 3.25
C TRP A 69 -7.00 1.35 3.46
N MET A 70 -6.33 0.52 4.25
CA MET A 70 -4.88 0.42 4.23
C MET A 70 -4.46 -1.02 4.01
N MET A 71 -3.27 -1.21 3.47
CA MET A 71 -2.71 -2.54 3.18
C MET A 71 -1.29 -2.61 3.71
N ASN A 72 -0.94 -3.71 4.36
CA ASN A 72 0.42 -3.99 4.78
C ASN A 72 1.29 -4.20 3.54
N ASP A 73 2.19 -3.25 3.26
CA ASP A 73 3.14 -3.31 2.15
C ASP A 73 4.40 -4.10 2.54
N MET A 74 4.81 -4.04 3.81
CA MET A 74 5.96 -4.75 4.35
C MET A 74 5.87 -4.93 5.86
N THR A 75 6.28 -6.11 6.34
CA THR A 75 6.58 -6.35 7.77
C THR A 75 8.00 -6.87 7.91
N GLY A 76 8.79 -6.27 8.78
CA GLY A 76 10.19 -6.66 8.95
C GLY A 76 10.88 -5.87 10.04
N LYS A 77 12.22 -5.87 10.05
CA LYS A 77 12.99 -5.04 10.97
C LYS A 77 12.69 -3.56 10.71
N PRO A 78 12.61 -2.71 11.75
CA PRO A 78 12.40 -1.27 11.59
C PRO A 78 13.36 -0.59 10.60
N THR A 79 14.63 -1.00 10.57
CA THR A 79 15.63 -0.49 9.64
C THR A 79 15.30 -0.82 8.17
N ASN A 80 14.77 -2.01 7.90
CA ASN A 80 14.35 -2.39 6.55
C ASN A 80 13.15 -1.56 6.08
N ILE A 81 12.27 -1.17 7.00
CA ILE A 81 11.19 -0.21 6.71
C ILE A 81 11.79 1.16 6.33
N GLY A 82 12.81 1.62 7.05
CA GLY A 82 13.54 2.84 6.71
C GLY A 82 14.15 2.80 5.31
N GLU A 83 14.81 1.69 4.95
CA GLU A 83 15.36 1.48 3.61
C GLU A 83 14.28 1.51 2.52
N ALA A 84 13.11 0.91 2.75
CA ALA A 84 11.99 0.94 1.81
C ALA A 84 11.41 2.36 1.58
N LEU A 85 11.67 3.30 2.50
CA LEU A 85 11.24 4.70 2.40
C LEU A 85 12.26 5.57 1.65
N ALA A 86 13.45 5.07 1.33
CA ALA A 86 14.50 5.83 0.65
C ALA A 86 14.14 6.16 -0.83
N PRO A 87 14.89 7.05 -1.49
CA PRO A 87 14.72 7.33 -2.91
C PRO A 87 14.94 6.08 -3.76
N LEU A 88 14.27 6.03 -4.91
CA LEU A 88 14.36 4.95 -5.88
C LEU A 88 14.68 5.52 -7.26
N GLU A 89 15.64 4.89 -7.93
CA GLU A 89 15.92 5.10 -9.36
C GLU A 89 15.38 3.89 -10.13
N TYR A 90 14.64 4.13 -11.21
CA TYR A 90 14.18 3.04 -12.05
C TYR A 90 14.23 3.40 -13.54
N ALA A 91 14.84 2.51 -14.32
CA ALA A 91 14.90 2.62 -15.77
C ALA A 91 13.56 2.17 -16.39
N THR A 92 12.88 3.07 -17.11
CA THR A 92 11.67 2.71 -17.87
C THR A 92 11.98 2.53 -19.35
N LYS A 93 11.37 1.51 -19.96
CA LYS A 93 11.56 1.19 -21.40
C LYS A 93 11.04 2.28 -22.35
N THR A 94 10.17 3.17 -21.88
CA THR A 94 9.45 4.14 -22.71
C THR A 94 9.80 5.59 -22.39
N ARG A 95 10.34 5.89 -21.20
CA ARG A 95 10.61 7.27 -20.76
C ARG A 95 12.04 7.48 -20.23
N GLY A 96 12.93 6.48 -20.35
CA GLY A 96 14.30 6.57 -19.84
C GLY A 96 14.37 6.39 -18.33
N GLU A 97 15.46 6.83 -17.71
CA GLU A 97 15.65 6.86 -16.26
C GLU A 97 14.58 7.76 -15.62
N GLN A 98 13.98 7.26 -14.54
CA GLN A 98 12.99 7.97 -13.75
C GLN A 98 13.43 7.95 -12.29
N GLU A 99 13.23 9.08 -11.64
CA GLU A 99 13.58 9.27 -10.24
C GLU A 99 12.32 9.41 -9.40
N GLN A 100 12.28 8.67 -8.30
CA GLN A 100 11.26 8.79 -7.28
C GLN A 100 11.93 9.14 -5.96
N GLY A 101 11.65 10.35 -5.47
CA GLY A 101 12.14 10.81 -4.18
C GLY A 101 11.69 9.94 -3.02
N GLU A 102 12.43 10.06 -1.91
CA GLU A 102 12.14 9.44 -0.64
C GLU A 102 10.71 9.75 -0.14
N ALA A 103 10.21 8.89 0.73
CA ALA A 103 9.00 9.19 1.48
C ALA A 103 9.33 10.20 2.60
N ILE A 104 8.61 11.29 2.65
CA ILE A 104 8.86 12.43 3.52
C ILE A 104 8.05 12.28 4.82
N PRO A 105 8.68 12.29 6.01
CA PRO A 105 7.98 12.20 7.29
C PRO A 105 7.10 13.42 7.50
N VAL A 106 5.87 13.17 7.97
CA VAL A 106 4.86 14.21 8.20
C VAL A 106 4.16 14.04 9.55
N GLY A 107 4.51 13.01 10.32
CA GLY A 107 4.07 12.90 11.71
C GLY A 107 4.79 11.76 12.43
N GLU A 108 5.09 11.94 13.70
CA GLU A 108 5.49 10.88 14.62
C GLU A 108 4.68 10.98 15.90
N GLY A 109 4.37 9.83 16.49
CA GLY A 109 3.57 9.75 17.69
C GLY A 109 3.57 8.37 18.30
N ARG A 110 2.69 8.20 19.29
CA ARG A 110 2.46 6.93 19.98
C ARG A 110 1.07 6.42 19.61
N TYR A 111 0.92 5.11 19.47
CA TYR A 111 -0.37 4.48 19.18
C TYR A 111 -0.73 3.39 20.19
N ALA A 112 -2.01 3.03 20.17
CA ALA A 112 -2.53 1.86 20.84
C ALA A 112 -3.61 1.20 19.97
N ILE A 113 -3.61 -0.13 19.95
CA ILE A 113 -4.70 -0.96 19.45
C ILE A 113 -5.40 -1.60 20.65
N PHE A 114 -6.73 -1.50 20.71
CA PHE A 114 -7.53 -1.98 21.82
C PHE A 114 -8.97 -2.27 21.39
N GLU A 115 -9.68 -3.07 22.16
CA GLU A 115 -11.10 -3.33 21.94
C GLU A 115 -11.97 -2.25 22.61
N ARG A 116 -12.98 -1.76 21.87
CA ARG A 116 -13.99 -0.84 22.38
C ARG A 116 -15.33 -1.04 21.68
N HIS A 117 -16.39 -1.29 22.45
CA HIS A 117 -17.75 -1.52 21.94
C HIS A 117 -17.80 -2.63 20.87
N ASN A 118 -17.12 -3.76 21.11
CA ASN A 118 -17.02 -4.89 20.17
C ASN A 118 -16.45 -4.47 18.81
N SER A 119 -15.49 -3.55 18.82
CA SER A 119 -14.76 -3.16 17.62
C SER A 119 -13.33 -2.83 18.00
N SER A 120 -12.40 -3.18 17.12
CA SER A 120 -10.99 -2.84 17.31
C SER A 120 -10.75 -1.37 16.97
N ARG A 121 -10.03 -0.68 17.85
CA ARG A 121 -9.64 0.72 17.68
C ARG A 121 -8.15 0.81 17.42
N LEU A 122 -7.74 1.62 16.45
CA LEU A 122 -6.40 2.20 16.38
C LEU A 122 -6.51 3.65 16.79
N ALA A 123 -5.86 4.01 17.89
CA ALA A 123 -5.77 5.38 18.34
C ALA A 123 -4.32 5.83 18.37
N TYR A 124 -4.08 7.11 18.09
CA TYR A 124 -2.76 7.72 18.21
C TYR A 124 -2.81 9.12 18.79
N ARG A 125 -1.65 9.56 19.29
CA ARG A 125 -1.36 10.95 19.61
C ARG A 125 0.01 11.32 19.05
N LEU A 126 0.07 12.40 18.28
CA LEU A 126 1.31 12.93 17.74
C LEU A 126 2.20 13.49 18.86
N THR A 127 3.49 13.22 18.75
CA THR A 127 4.54 13.85 19.54
C THR A 127 5.28 14.91 18.73
N ASN A 128 5.29 14.79 17.40
CA ASN A 128 5.79 15.81 16.48
C ASN A 128 5.09 15.73 15.11
N PRO A 129 4.52 16.83 14.58
CA PRO A 129 4.33 18.09 15.26
C PRO A 129 3.24 17.97 16.33
N THR A 130 3.37 18.70 17.45
CA THR A 130 2.31 18.74 18.47
C THR A 130 1.07 19.51 17.99
N LYS A 131 1.24 20.39 17.00
CA LYS A 131 0.17 21.13 16.34
C LYS A 131 0.27 20.85 14.84
N PRO A 132 -0.66 20.06 14.27
CA PRO A 132 -0.72 19.81 12.84
C PRO A 132 -0.70 21.12 12.03
N GLY A 133 0.14 21.18 11.00
CA GLY A 133 0.21 22.27 10.03
C GLY A 133 -0.52 21.94 8.73
N LYS A 134 -0.18 22.66 7.65
CA LYS A 134 -0.77 22.49 6.32
C LYS A 134 -0.60 21.06 5.79
N ALA A 135 0.60 20.49 5.89
CA ALA A 135 0.90 19.15 5.39
C ALA A 135 0.03 18.07 6.05
N GLN A 136 -0.10 18.13 7.37
CA GLN A 136 -0.94 17.20 8.13
C GLN A 136 -2.42 17.38 7.78
N ALA A 137 -2.89 18.63 7.65
CA ALA A 137 -4.27 18.93 7.29
C ALA A 137 -4.66 18.36 5.92
N GLU A 138 -3.82 18.56 4.89
CA GLU A 138 -4.02 18.00 3.54
C GLU A 138 -4.15 16.46 3.56
N LEU A 139 -3.36 15.80 4.41
CA LEU A 139 -3.33 14.34 4.54
C LEU A 139 -4.36 13.79 5.54
N GLY A 140 -5.15 14.65 6.18
CA GLY A 140 -6.15 14.26 7.20
C GLY A 140 -5.54 13.76 8.52
N ILE A 141 -4.29 14.11 8.82
CA ILE A 141 -3.60 13.73 10.05
C ILE A 141 -3.93 14.76 11.13
N LEU A 142 -4.49 14.29 12.25
CA LEU A 142 -4.89 15.12 13.39
C LEU A 142 -3.83 15.05 14.49
N ALA A 143 -3.92 15.93 15.51
CA ALA A 143 -3.00 15.91 16.65
C ALA A 143 -3.16 14.61 17.46
N GLU A 144 -4.40 14.14 17.56
CA GLU A 144 -4.77 12.84 18.08
C GLU A 144 -6.05 12.38 17.37
N ALA A 145 -6.22 11.06 17.25
CA ALA A 145 -7.39 10.48 16.59
C ALA A 145 -7.54 9.01 16.96
N SER A 146 -8.75 8.50 16.78
CA SER A 146 -9.07 7.08 16.79
C SER A 146 -9.86 6.66 15.56
N TYR A 147 -9.61 5.44 15.13
CA TYR A 147 -10.24 4.81 13.99
C TYR A 147 -10.73 3.43 14.40
N ILE A 148 -11.93 3.05 13.95
CA ILE A 148 -12.33 1.65 13.94
C ILE A 148 -11.52 0.97 12.84
N ILE A 149 -10.85 -0.12 13.17
CA ILE A 149 -10.06 -0.91 12.23
C ILE A 149 -10.54 -2.35 12.19
N LEU A 150 -10.68 -2.89 10.98
CA LEU A 150 -11.17 -4.25 10.75
C LEU A 150 -10.32 -4.92 9.67
N VAL A 151 -9.90 -6.15 9.89
CA VAL A 151 -9.14 -6.91 8.89
C VAL A 151 -10.10 -7.48 7.86
N ARG A 152 -9.83 -7.24 6.58
CA ARG A 152 -10.59 -7.81 5.47
C ARG A 152 -10.36 -9.33 5.41
N ASN A 153 -11.43 -10.10 5.26
CA ASN A 153 -11.32 -11.51 4.92
C ASN A 153 -10.76 -11.68 3.49
N PRO A 154 -9.57 -12.30 3.31
CA PRO A 154 -8.93 -12.41 2.00
C PRO A 154 -9.63 -13.42 1.06
N SER A 155 -10.49 -14.28 1.62
CA SER A 155 -11.25 -15.28 0.87
C SER A 155 -12.49 -14.67 0.19
N LEU A 156 -12.86 -13.44 0.53
CA LEU A 156 -14.04 -12.76 0.01
C LEU A 156 -13.65 -11.57 -0.86
N ASP A 157 -14.28 -11.47 -2.02
CA ASP A 157 -14.11 -10.33 -2.91
C ASP A 157 -14.93 -9.13 -2.39
N VAL A 158 -14.24 -8.02 -2.16
CA VAL A 158 -14.81 -6.78 -1.63
C VAL A 158 -14.43 -5.66 -2.60
N PRO A 159 -15.40 -5.00 -3.27
CA PRO A 159 -15.12 -3.91 -4.19
C PRO A 159 -14.37 -2.75 -3.52
N GLY A 160 -13.49 -2.09 -4.29
CA GLY A 160 -12.74 -0.92 -3.84
C GLY A 160 -11.45 -1.22 -3.07
N PHE A 161 -11.11 -2.49 -2.90
CA PHE A 161 -9.85 -2.94 -2.32
C PHE A 161 -8.92 -3.53 -3.38
N PRO A 162 -7.59 -3.56 -3.14
CA PRO A 162 -6.66 -4.27 -4.00
C PRO A 162 -6.95 -5.78 -4.11
N ASP A 163 -6.60 -6.37 -5.25
CA ASP A 163 -6.71 -7.82 -5.49
C ASP A 163 -5.68 -8.65 -4.71
N ALA A 164 -4.67 -7.98 -4.15
CA ALA A 164 -3.60 -8.57 -3.35
C ALA A 164 -4.17 -9.31 -2.13
N LYS A 165 -3.54 -10.41 -1.70
CA LYS A 165 -4.04 -11.25 -0.60
C LYS A 165 -2.89 -11.68 0.31
N PRO A 166 -3.05 -11.56 1.64
CA PRO A 166 -2.06 -12.02 2.59
C PRO A 166 -1.94 -13.54 2.57
N ASN A 167 -0.71 -14.03 2.76
CA ASN A 167 -0.44 -15.45 2.92
C ASN A 167 -0.66 -15.90 4.37
N TYR A 168 -1.92 -15.81 4.84
CA TYR A 168 -2.26 -16.25 6.19
C TYR A 168 -2.14 -17.77 6.35
N PRO A 169 -1.58 -18.28 7.47
CA PRO A 169 -1.68 -19.69 7.82
C PRO A 169 -3.14 -20.08 8.04
N LYS A 170 -3.46 -21.36 7.81
CA LYS A 170 -4.82 -21.90 7.90
C LYS A 170 -5.55 -21.48 9.19
N ARG A 171 -4.86 -21.52 10.33
CA ARG A 171 -5.42 -21.12 11.64
C ARG A 171 -5.95 -19.68 11.69
N LEU A 172 -5.36 -18.75 10.94
CA LEU A 172 -5.81 -17.35 10.88
C LEU A 172 -6.95 -17.21 9.86
N ILE A 173 -6.90 -17.94 8.74
CA ILE A 173 -8.01 -18.00 7.78
C ILE A 173 -9.28 -18.52 8.46
N GLU A 174 -9.16 -19.59 9.25
CA GLU A 174 -10.28 -20.21 9.98
C GLU A 174 -10.94 -19.24 10.98
N LYS A 175 -10.22 -18.23 11.52
CA LYS A 175 -10.80 -17.21 12.40
C LYS A 175 -11.86 -16.34 11.70
N PHE A 176 -11.73 -16.12 10.38
CA PHE A 176 -12.68 -15.28 9.66
C PHE A 176 -14.05 -15.95 9.49
N ALA A 177 -14.10 -17.28 9.51
CA ALA A 177 -15.29 -18.05 9.11
C ALA A 177 -15.90 -17.46 7.81
N ASP A 178 -17.21 -17.18 7.80
CA ASP A 178 -17.91 -16.55 6.68
C ASP A 178 -18.01 -15.01 6.80
N GLN A 179 -17.35 -14.41 7.78
CA GLN A 179 -17.41 -12.96 8.03
C GLN A 179 -16.54 -12.20 7.03
N ARG A 180 -17.04 -11.06 6.55
CA ARG A 180 -16.29 -10.16 5.65
C ARG A 180 -15.14 -9.44 6.36
N TRP A 181 -15.34 -9.16 7.64
CA TRP A 181 -14.47 -8.35 8.47
C TRP A 181 -14.18 -9.08 9.76
N LEU A 182 -12.97 -8.93 10.29
CA LEU A 182 -12.57 -9.49 11.57
C LEU A 182 -11.97 -8.40 12.45
N ASP A 183 -12.38 -8.39 13.71
CA ASP A 183 -11.72 -7.61 14.75
C ASP A 183 -10.31 -8.16 15.04
N ILE A 184 -9.43 -7.28 15.51
CA ILE A 184 -8.03 -7.59 15.77
C ILE A 184 -7.91 -7.97 17.23
N ASP A 185 -8.20 -9.24 17.52
CA ASP A 185 -7.95 -9.87 18.81
C ASP A 185 -6.48 -10.30 19.00
N ASP A 186 -5.76 -10.48 17.88
CA ASP A 186 -4.37 -10.90 17.80
C ASP A 186 -3.62 -10.00 16.81
N SER A 187 -2.61 -9.28 17.30
CA SER A 187 -1.80 -8.38 16.45
C SER A 187 -1.07 -9.11 15.32
N LYS A 188 -0.93 -10.45 15.39
CA LYS A 188 -0.38 -11.25 14.29
C LYS A 188 -1.20 -11.17 13.02
N LEU A 189 -2.50 -10.87 13.08
CA LEU A 189 -3.31 -10.61 11.89
C LEU A 189 -2.73 -9.49 11.03
N LEU A 190 -1.98 -8.57 11.66
CA LEU A 190 -1.39 -7.42 10.99
C LEU A 190 0.01 -7.69 10.44
N ASP A 191 0.66 -8.80 10.79
CA ASP A 191 2.08 -9.06 10.50
C ASP A 191 2.33 -9.68 9.11
N TYR A 192 1.32 -9.77 8.25
CA TYR A 192 1.41 -10.39 6.93
C TYR A 192 1.31 -9.31 5.85
N GLU A 193 2.26 -9.30 4.92
CA GLU A 193 2.16 -8.52 3.68
C GLU A 193 0.83 -8.80 2.98
N ASP A 194 0.32 -7.78 2.29
CA ASP A 194 -1.01 -7.72 1.65
C ASP A 194 -2.20 -7.82 2.63
N ALA A 195 -1.99 -7.88 3.95
CA ALA A 195 -3.09 -7.80 4.90
C ALA A 195 -3.80 -6.45 4.73
N GLN A 196 -5.10 -6.49 4.43
CA GLN A 196 -5.89 -5.30 4.16
C GLN A 196 -6.82 -5.00 5.34
N LEU A 197 -6.90 -3.71 5.68
CA LEU A 197 -7.73 -3.22 6.76
C LEU A 197 -8.68 -2.15 6.24
N LEU A 198 -9.90 -2.17 6.76
CA LEU A 198 -10.84 -1.07 6.66
C LEU A 198 -10.59 -0.10 7.82
N LEU A 199 -10.47 1.18 7.53
CA LEU A 199 -10.41 2.28 8.49
C LEU A 199 -11.68 3.11 8.40
N ILE A 200 -12.25 3.42 9.57
CA ILE A 200 -13.41 4.29 9.72
C ILE A 200 -13.09 5.29 10.81
N GLY A 201 -13.20 6.59 10.51
CA GLY A 201 -12.97 7.65 11.51
C GLY A 201 -13.92 7.50 12.68
N ALA A 202 -13.40 7.55 13.91
CA ALA A 202 -14.20 7.44 15.13
C ALA A 202 -14.20 8.76 15.92
N HIS A 203 -13.11 9.09 16.63
CA HIS A 203 -13.02 10.30 17.45
C HIS A 203 -11.72 11.05 17.20
N ASP A 204 -11.76 12.38 17.29
CA ASP A 204 -10.61 13.29 17.21
C ASP A 204 -10.12 13.74 18.61
N ASN A 205 -10.70 13.15 19.66
CA ASN A 205 -10.35 13.39 21.05
C ASN A 205 -10.27 12.06 21.81
N LEU A 206 -9.09 11.72 22.34
CA LEU A 206 -8.85 10.46 23.03
C LEU A 206 -9.56 10.35 24.39
N ALA A 207 -10.06 11.46 24.94
CA ALA A 207 -10.89 11.44 26.13
C ALA A 207 -12.20 10.66 25.90
N GLU A 208 -12.76 10.68 24.69
CA GLU A 208 -13.98 9.93 24.32
C GLU A 208 -13.70 8.41 24.27
N GLU A 209 -12.50 8.05 23.85
CA GLU A 209 -11.99 6.68 23.93
C GLU A 209 -11.60 6.27 25.35
N GLN A 210 -11.68 7.19 26.30
CA GLN A 210 -11.32 7.01 27.71
C GLN A 210 -9.90 6.47 27.88
N ILE A 211 -8.99 6.63 26.91
CA ILE A 211 -7.61 6.14 26.98
C ILE A 211 -6.62 7.29 27.16
N SER A 212 -5.43 6.96 27.64
CA SER A 212 -4.31 7.90 27.64
C SER A 212 -3.15 7.27 26.88
N ILE A 213 -2.65 8.00 25.89
CA ILE A 213 -1.45 7.65 25.14
C ILE A 213 -0.37 8.64 25.56
N THR A 214 0.71 8.11 26.11
CA THR A 214 1.85 8.85 26.64
C THR A 214 3.16 8.31 26.08
N GLY A 215 4.25 9.05 26.26
CA GLY A 215 5.58 8.69 25.75
C GLY A 215 6.00 9.58 24.60
N LYS A 216 7.21 9.34 24.09
CA LYS A 216 7.77 10.02 22.92
C LYS A 216 8.19 8.98 21.89
N ALA A 217 7.82 9.22 20.64
CA ALA A 217 8.31 8.40 19.53
C ALA A 217 9.75 8.81 19.17
N SER A 218 10.46 7.97 18.42
CA SER A 218 11.81 8.27 17.95
C SER A 218 12.03 7.86 16.50
N LEU A 219 11.33 8.50 15.56
CA LEU A 219 11.27 8.09 14.14
C LEU A 219 12.64 7.77 13.53
N PHE A 220 13.55 8.73 13.55
CA PHE A 220 14.87 8.58 12.91
C PHE A 220 15.69 7.46 13.53
N LYS A 221 15.65 7.32 14.85
CA LYS A 221 16.38 6.26 15.57
C LYS A 221 15.76 4.90 15.28
N THR A 222 14.45 4.77 15.39
CA THR A 222 13.73 3.50 15.22
C THR A 222 13.89 2.97 13.80
N LEU A 223 13.76 3.82 12.78
CA LEU A 223 13.84 3.41 11.38
C LEU A 223 15.27 3.42 10.83
N GLY A 224 16.28 3.74 11.63
CA GLY A 224 17.67 3.83 11.17
C GLY A 224 17.92 4.94 10.15
N LEU A 225 17.06 5.96 10.13
CA LEU A 225 17.17 7.10 9.21
C LEU A 225 18.09 8.18 9.79
N LYS A 226 18.87 8.82 8.92
CA LYS A 226 19.71 9.95 9.33
C LYS A 226 18.94 11.25 9.09
N LYS A 227 18.57 11.92 10.18
CA LYS A 227 17.82 13.19 10.16
C LYS A 227 18.40 14.26 9.23
N ARG A 228 19.73 14.32 9.06
CA ARG A 228 20.40 15.31 8.20
C ARG A 228 20.33 14.98 6.71
N GLU A 229 20.07 13.73 6.37
CA GLU A 229 20.00 13.24 4.98
C GLU A 229 18.54 13.09 4.53
N TRP A 230 17.56 13.54 5.32
CA TRP A 230 16.14 13.33 5.06
C TRP A 230 15.34 14.63 5.25
N PRO A 231 14.43 14.99 4.33
CA PRO A 231 13.56 16.16 4.48
C PRO A 231 12.68 16.00 5.70
N ASN A 232 12.62 17.02 6.55
CA ASN A 232 11.91 16.98 7.82
C ASN A 232 11.07 18.23 8.09
N GLU A 233 10.97 19.15 7.13
CA GLU A 233 10.18 20.38 7.21
C GLU A 233 8.69 20.07 7.35
N ALA A 234 8.20 19.03 6.67
CA ALA A 234 6.83 18.54 6.85
C ALA A 234 6.57 18.03 8.26
N LEU A 235 7.56 17.37 8.88
CA LEU A 235 7.47 16.86 10.24
C LEU A 235 7.56 17.99 11.29
N GLU A 236 8.46 18.95 11.12
CA GLU A 236 8.76 19.98 12.12
C GLU A 236 7.96 21.28 11.94
N GLY A 237 7.85 21.75 10.70
CA GLY A 237 7.17 22.99 10.33
C GLY A 237 5.73 22.77 9.87
N GLY A 238 5.35 21.53 9.54
CA GLY A 238 4.00 21.22 9.07
C GLY A 238 3.71 21.75 7.67
N GLU A 239 4.72 21.99 6.84
CA GLU A 239 4.58 22.42 5.45
C GLU A 239 5.00 21.30 4.50
N LEU A 240 4.27 21.12 3.39
CA LEU A 240 4.68 20.18 2.36
C LEU A 240 6.02 20.64 1.78
N THR A 241 6.94 19.69 1.62
CA THR A 241 8.31 19.95 1.18
C THR A 241 8.71 19.04 0.02
N GLU A 242 9.84 19.35 -0.58
CA GLU A 242 10.47 18.62 -1.68
C GLU A 242 11.33 17.46 -1.18
N PRO A 243 11.47 16.38 -1.99
CA PRO A 243 12.46 15.36 -1.72
C PRO A 243 13.88 15.92 -1.92
N HIS A 244 14.81 15.53 -1.05
CA HIS A 244 16.23 15.84 -1.17
C HIS A 244 16.97 14.89 -2.11
N MET A 245 16.37 13.75 -2.48
CA MET A 245 17.03 12.69 -3.24
C MET A 245 18.26 12.13 -2.51
N GLN A 246 18.20 12.12 -1.18
CA GLN A 246 19.22 11.56 -0.30
C GLN A 246 18.58 10.58 0.71
N PRO A 247 19.31 9.53 1.15
CA PRO A 247 20.61 9.05 0.64
C PRO A 247 20.53 8.55 -0.81
N GLU A 248 21.68 8.24 -1.43
CA GLU A 248 21.76 7.76 -2.83
C GLU A 248 20.68 6.72 -3.12
N ALA A 249 19.98 6.93 -4.23
CA ALA A 249 18.93 6.06 -4.68
C ALA A 249 19.48 4.65 -4.93
N LYS A 250 18.67 3.64 -4.63
CA LYS A 250 18.96 2.26 -5.01
C LYS A 250 17.94 1.82 -6.04
N GLU A 251 18.37 0.94 -6.95
CA GLU A 251 17.41 0.20 -7.75
C GLU A 251 16.44 -0.52 -6.80
N PRO A 252 15.13 -0.45 -7.04
CA PRO A 252 14.17 -1.12 -6.18
C PRO A 252 14.43 -2.64 -6.20
N GLU A 253 14.44 -3.26 -5.02
CA GLU A 253 14.36 -4.72 -4.92
C GLU A 253 12.98 -5.16 -5.45
N GLY A 254 12.93 -5.51 -6.74
CA GLY A 254 11.71 -5.84 -7.47
C GLY A 254 11.02 -4.63 -8.12
N ASP A 255 10.22 -4.86 -9.17
CA ASP A 255 9.59 -3.78 -9.94
C ASP A 255 8.37 -3.18 -9.22
N ARG A 256 8.62 -2.23 -8.32
CA ARG A 256 7.59 -1.46 -7.58
C ARG A 256 6.94 -0.34 -8.41
N SER A 257 7.44 -0.09 -9.62
CA SER A 257 6.90 0.89 -10.58
C SER A 257 5.74 0.32 -11.40
N LYS A 258 5.61 -1.00 -11.43
CA LYS A 258 4.44 -1.70 -11.95
C LYS A 258 3.43 -1.91 -10.83
N GLY A 259 2.14 -1.77 -11.15
CA GLY A 259 1.09 -2.39 -10.35
C GLY A 259 1.53 -3.83 -10.04
N GLY A 260 1.47 -4.20 -8.76
CA GLY A 260 2.36 -5.18 -8.15
C GLY A 260 2.69 -6.41 -9.00
N GLU A 261 3.91 -6.92 -8.83
CA GLU A 261 4.41 -8.15 -9.46
C GLU A 261 3.54 -9.41 -9.16
N ARG A 262 2.47 -9.31 -8.38
CA ARG A 262 1.52 -10.40 -8.09
C ARG A 262 0.39 -10.56 -9.13
N GLY A 263 0.44 -9.84 -10.25
CA GLY A 263 -0.15 -10.34 -11.51
C GLY A 263 0.72 -11.42 -12.18
N GLY A 264 1.98 -11.57 -11.77
CA GLY A 264 3.03 -12.28 -12.51
C GLY A 264 3.01 -13.81 -12.49
N LYS A 265 2.12 -14.45 -11.73
CA LYS A 265 1.91 -15.90 -11.78
C LYS A 265 0.47 -16.29 -12.11
N ALA A 266 -0.51 -15.58 -11.56
CA ALA A 266 -1.92 -15.84 -11.86
C ALA A 266 -2.40 -15.16 -13.16
N ALA A 267 -1.95 -13.94 -13.47
CA ALA A 267 -2.31 -13.25 -14.72
C ALA A 267 -1.40 -13.64 -15.90
N THR A 268 -0.21 -14.18 -15.64
CA THR A 268 0.67 -14.73 -16.68
C THR A 268 0.20 -16.07 -17.23
N ASP A 269 -0.69 -16.72 -16.49
CA ASP A 269 -1.23 -18.02 -16.77
C ASP A 269 -2.73 -17.94 -17.12
N SER A 270 -3.27 -16.73 -17.30
CA SER A 270 -4.67 -16.48 -17.62
C SER A 270 -4.86 -15.97 -19.05
N THR A 271 -6.11 -15.94 -19.51
CA THR A 271 -6.54 -15.38 -20.81
C THR A 271 -6.52 -13.84 -20.84
N SER A 272 -5.74 -13.20 -19.96
CA SER A 272 -5.57 -11.75 -19.89
C SER A 272 -4.61 -11.23 -20.96
N ALA A 273 -4.62 -9.92 -21.23
CA ALA A 273 -3.70 -9.30 -22.18
C ALA A 273 -2.21 -9.54 -21.81
N ALA A 274 -1.90 -9.60 -20.52
CA ALA A 274 -0.56 -9.92 -20.02
C ALA A 274 -0.18 -11.40 -20.25
N GLY A 275 -1.12 -12.32 -20.02
CA GLY A 275 -0.95 -13.75 -20.31
C GLY A 275 -0.74 -14.02 -21.80
N ILE A 276 -1.56 -13.41 -22.68
CA ILE A 276 -1.37 -13.48 -24.14
C ILE A 276 0.01 -12.93 -24.56
N THR A 277 0.42 -11.79 -24.00
CA THR A 277 1.73 -11.19 -24.31
C THR A 277 2.90 -12.09 -23.92
N LYS A 278 2.80 -12.77 -22.77
CA LYS A 278 3.82 -13.74 -22.32
C LYS A 278 3.83 -14.99 -23.21
N ALA A 279 2.67 -15.54 -23.53
CA ALA A 279 2.54 -16.70 -24.41
C ALA A 279 3.15 -16.43 -25.80
N LEU A 280 3.11 -15.19 -26.27
CA LEU A 280 3.65 -14.78 -27.56
C LEU A 280 5.06 -14.17 -27.48
N LYS A 281 5.76 -14.31 -26.34
CA LYS A 281 7.12 -13.79 -26.19
C LYS A 281 8.03 -14.32 -27.32
N GLY A 282 8.72 -13.42 -27.99
CA GLY A 282 9.61 -13.74 -29.12
C GLY A 282 8.91 -13.93 -30.47
N ILE A 283 7.63 -13.57 -30.60
CA ILE A 283 6.98 -13.56 -31.92
C ILE A 283 7.52 -12.41 -32.80
N ASP A 284 7.85 -12.74 -34.04
CA ASP A 284 8.11 -11.74 -35.08
C ASP A 284 6.80 -11.29 -35.71
N LEU A 285 6.58 -9.97 -35.78
CA LEU A 285 5.42 -9.36 -36.41
C LEU A 285 5.84 -8.67 -37.72
N PRO A 286 4.99 -8.68 -38.77
CA PRO A 286 3.60 -9.13 -38.79
C PRO A 286 3.43 -10.65 -38.86
N SER A 287 2.47 -11.20 -38.12
CA SER A 287 2.22 -12.65 -38.05
C SER A 287 0.75 -13.02 -38.28
N SER A 288 0.50 -14.28 -38.65
CA SER A 288 -0.85 -14.82 -38.82
C SER A 288 -1.37 -15.44 -37.51
N LYS A 289 -2.68 -15.66 -37.41
CA LYS A 289 -3.28 -16.43 -36.30
C LYS A 289 -2.58 -17.78 -36.06
N ALA A 290 -2.22 -18.50 -37.13
CA ALA A 290 -1.54 -19.78 -37.01
C ALA A 290 -0.15 -19.64 -36.36
N ASP A 291 0.57 -18.56 -36.66
CA ASP A 291 1.88 -18.26 -36.08
C ASP A 291 1.76 -17.89 -34.59
N LEU A 292 0.72 -17.14 -34.22
CA LEU A 292 0.41 -16.85 -32.81
C LEU A 292 0.21 -18.14 -32.00
N ILE A 293 -0.61 -19.06 -32.51
CA ILE A 293 -0.89 -20.35 -31.85
C ILE A 293 0.39 -21.20 -31.78
N LYS A 294 1.19 -21.22 -32.86
CA LYS A 294 2.46 -21.95 -32.90
C LYS A 294 3.43 -21.42 -31.85
N GLN A 295 3.60 -20.11 -31.75
CA GLN A 295 4.48 -19.49 -30.76
C GLN A 295 4.01 -19.74 -29.32
N ALA A 296 2.70 -19.63 -29.07
CA ALA A 296 2.13 -19.94 -27.76
C ALA A 296 2.40 -21.38 -27.31
N LYS A 297 2.32 -22.34 -28.24
CA LYS A 297 2.68 -23.74 -27.97
C LYS A 297 4.17 -23.92 -27.70
N THR A 298 5.04 -23.28 -28.50
CA THR A 298 6.50 -23.30 -28.28
C THR A 298 6.86 -22.77 -26.88
N ASN A 299 6.13 -21.76 -26.41
CA ASN A 299 6.33 -21.17 -25.08
C ASN A 299 5.60 -21.91 -23.94
N HIS A 300 5.05 -23.11 -24.20
CA HIS A 300 4.31 -23.92 -23.22
C HIS A 300 3.15 -23.17 -22.54
N ALA A 301 2.41 -22.35 -23.30
CA ALA A 301 1.22 -21.68 -22.79
C ALA A 301 0.12 -22.70 -22.40
N LYS A 302 -0.71 -22.35 -21.40
CA LYS A 302 -1.86 -23.16 -20.98
C LYS A 302 -2.90 -23.31 -22.10
N ASP A 303 -3.66 -24.40 -22.07
CA ASP A 303 -4.69 -24.70 -23.07
C ASP A 303 -5.73 -23.58 -23.20
N ASP A 304 -6.08 -22.91 -22.11
CA ASP A 304 -7.01 -21.78 -22.12
C ASP A 304 -6.51 -20.61 -22.99
N VAL A 305 -5.21 -20.31 -22.93
CA VAL A 305 -4.59 -19.29 -23.77
C VAL A 305 -4.59 -19.72 -25.24
N ILE A 306 -4.31 -20.99 -25.50
CA ILE A 306 -4.34 -21.56 -26.86
C ILE A 306 -5.76 -21.50 -27.43
N ASN A 307 -6.79 -21.79 -26.63
CA ASN A 307 -8.18 -21.77 -27.04
C ASN A 307 -8.65 -20.36 -27.40
N VAL A 308 -8.30 -19.35 -26.60
CA VAL A 308 -8.55 -17.94 -26.91
C VAL A 308 -7.88 -17.52 -28.21
N LEU A 309 -6.64 -17.94 -28.47
CA LEU A 309 -5.95 -17.64 -29.73
C LEU A 309 -6.60 -18.32 -30.96
N LYS A 310 -7.34 -19.43 -30.79
CA LYS A 310 -8.09 -20.05 -31.90
C LYS A 310 -9.29 -19.22 -32.33
N GLU A 311 -9.92 -18.53 -31.38
CA GLU A 311 -11.09 -17.66 -31.59
C GLU A 311 -10.76 -16.34 -32.29
N PHE A 312 -9.48 -15.97 -32.34
CA PHE A 312 -9.04 -14.77 -33.03
C PHE A 312 -9.49 -14.74 -34.51
N PRO A 313 -9.85 -13.56 -35.05
CA PRO A 313 -10.15 -13.41 -36.47
C PRO A 313 -8.99 -13.86 -37.36
N SER A 314 -9.28 -14.52 -38.47
CA SER A 314 -8.26 -14.91 -39.45
C SER A 314 -7.76 -13.68 -40.23
N ARG A 315 -6.83 -12.92 -39.64
CA ARG A 315 -6.18 -11.74 -40.22
C ARG A 315 -4.68 -11.70 -39.88
N LYS A 316 -3.94 -10.80 -40.53
CA LYS A 316 -2.55 -10.50 -40.16
C LYS A 316 -2.51 -9.47 -39.01
N TYR A 317 -1.68 -9.74 -38.02
CA TYR A 317 -1.44 -8.87 -36.88
C TYR A 317 -0.11 -8.16 -37.07
N LYS A 318 -0.11 -6.83 -37.20
CA LYS A 318 1.09 -6.05 -37.49
C LYS A 318 1.83 -5.64 -36.23
N THR A 319 1.09 -5.46 -35.14
CA THR A 319 1.62 -5.01 -33.85
C THR A 319 1.02 -5.80 -32.69
N MET A 320 1.66 -5.75 -31.53
CA MET A 320 1.08 -6.30 -30.29
C MET A 320 -0.24 -5.61 -29.91
N ALA A 321 -0.43 -4.34 -30.29
CA ALA A 321 -1.69 -3.64 -30.10
C ALA A 321 -2.83 -4.26 -30.93
N ASP A 322 -2.55 -4.75 -32.15
CA ASP A 322 -3.56 -5.43 -32.99
C ASP A 322 -4.02 -6.75 -32.35
N ILE A 323 -3.10 -7.43 -31.66
CA ILE A 323 -3.34 -8.69 -30.93
C ILE A 323 -4.19 -8.41 -29.68
N GLN A 324 -3.86 -7.36 -28.93
CA GLN A 324 -4.66 -6.93 -27.78
C GLN A 324 -6.06 -6.45 -28.19
N LYS A 325 -6.17 -5.78 -29.34
CA LYS A 325 -7.46 -5.38 -29.91
C LYS A 325 -8.31 -6.59 -30.28
N ALA A 326 -7.73 -7.61 -30.92
CA ALA A 326 -8.45 -8.86 -31.21
C ALA A 326 -8.88 -9.61 -29.96
N LEU A 327 -8.09 -9.58 -28.87
CA LEU A 327 -8.51 -10.12 -27.58
C LEU A 327 -9.74 -9.41 -27.02
N GLY A 328 -9.86 -8.10 -27.24
CA GLY A 328 -11.04 -7.32 -26.85
C GLY A 328 -12.25 -7.53 -27.76
N GLU A 329 -12.07 -8.03 -28.98
CA GLU A 329 -13.16 -8.31 -29.92
C GLU A 329 -13.90 -9.64 -29.62
N ILE A 330 -13.29 -10.52 -28.80
CA ILE A 330 -13.82 -11.85 -28.46
C ILE A 330 -14.28 -11.99 -26.99
N ARG A 331 -14.18 -10.90 -26.21
CA ARG A 331 -14.74 -10.80 -24.85
C ARG A 331 -16.04 -10.00 -24.89
#